data_AF-A0A166F4B7-F1
#
_entry.id   AF-A0A166F4B7-F1
#
_cell.length_a   1.000
_cell.length_b   1.000
_cell.length_c   1.000
_cell.angle_alpha   90.00
_cell.angle_beta   90.00
_cell.angle_gamma   90.00
#
_symmetry.space_group_name_H-M   'P 1'
#
loop_
_entity.id
_entity.type
_entity.pdbx_description
1 polymer ?
#
loop_
_entity_poly.entity_id
_entity_poly.type
_entity_poly.pdbx_seq_one_letter_code
_entity_poly.pdbx_strand_id
1 'polypeptide(L)' 'VVGVAETSEIFTILLRYIYPVPREHITSLDQISALMDVAQKYDFQAAISALAEDLMAPALLQAQPLRVYAIASRYHLE' A
#
# COMPACT_ATOMS: atom_id res chain seq x y z
N VAL A 1 -4.98 25.92 2.12
CA VAL A 1 -4.79 25.22 0.82
C VAL A 1 -3.73 24.15 0.98
N VAL A 2 -4.03 23.10 1.75
CA VAL A 2 -3.10 22.00 2.05
C VAL A 2 -3.98 20.77 2.19
N GLY A 3 -3.76 19.76 1.34
CA GLY A 3 -4.56 18.55 1.31
C GLY A 3 -4.53 17.85 -0.05
N VAL A 4 -4.29 18.59 -1.13
CA VAL A 4 -4.22 18.00 -2.47
C VAL A 4 -2.85 17.40 -2.81
N ALA A 5 -1.75 17.97 -2.32
CA ALA A 5 -0.40 17.50 -2.68
C ALA A 5 -0.12 16.10 -2.14
N GLU A 6 -0.38 15.87 -0.85
CA GLU A 6 -0.15 14.57 -0.19
C GLU A 6 -1.07 13.47 -0.78
N THR A 7 -2.33 13.80 -1.07
CA THR A 7 -3.24 12.87 -1.76
C THR A 7 -2.81 12.63 -3.21
N SER A 8 -2.24 13.62 -3.90
CA SER A 8 -1.77 13.48 -5.27
C SER A 8 -0.60 12.52 -5.38
N GLU A 9 0.34 12.56 -4.43
CA GLU A 9 1.46 11.59 -4.38
C GLU A 9 0.96 10.17 -4.13
N ILE A 10 0.05 9.99 -3.17
CA ILE A 10 -0.57 8.68 -2.89
C ILE A 10 -1.30 8.15 -4.15
N PHE A 11 -2.06 9.00 -4.84
CA PHE A 11 -2.73 8.63 -6.09
C PHE A 11 -1.74 8.27 -7.19
N THR A 12 -0.67 9.04 -7.38
CA THR A 12 0.37 8.72 -8.37
C THR A 12 1.00 7.36 -8.09
N ILE A 13 1.28 7.05 -6.82
CA ILE A 13 1.80 5.74 -6.41
C ILE A 13 0.78 4.65 -6.74
N LEU A 14 -0.49 4.79 -6.33
CA LEU A 14 -1.56 3.82 -6.64
C LEU A 14 -1.75 3.60 -8.14
N LEU A 15 -1.71 4.68 -8.93
CA LEU A 15 -1.80 4.60 -10.38
C LEU A 15 -0.61 3.81 -10.97
N ARG A 16 0.60 3.95 -10.41
CA ARG A 16 1.75 3.14 -10.83
C ARG A 16 1.62 1.66 -10.47
N TYR A 17 0.79 1.30 -9.49
CA TYR A 17 0.48 -0.10 -9.20
C TYR A 17 -0.49 -0.72 -10.23
N ILE A 18 -1.38 0.07 -10.85
CA ILE A 18 -2.34 -0.43 -11.83
C ILE A 18 -1.87 -0.28 -13.29
N TYR A 19 -0.93 0.62 -13.56
CA TYR A 19 -0.34 0.82 -14.89
C TYR A 19 0.98 0.04 -15.04
N PRO A 20 1.39 -0.33 -16.27
CA PRO A 20 2.67 -0.99 -16.55
C PRO A 20 3.85 -0.01 -16.46
N VAL A 21 3.99 0.64 -15.32
CA VAL A 21 5.07 1.57 -14.96
C VAL A 21 5.89 0.89 -13.86
N PRO A 22 7.23 1.07 -13.79
CA PRO A 22 8.03 0.54 -12.70
C PRO A 22 7.43 0.97 -11.36
N ARG A 23 7.30 0.05 -10.41
CA ARG A 23 6.78 0.28 -9.06
C ARG A 23 7.88 0.89 -8.19
N GLU A 24 7.55 1.84 -7.32
CA GLU A 24 8.45 2.24 -6.23
C GLU A 24 8.34 1.20 -5.11
N HIS A 25 9.50 0.78 -4.56
CA HIS A 25 9.52 -0.13 -3.42
C HIS A 25 9.20 0.64 -2.15
N ILE A 26 8.10 0.30 -1.50
CA ILE A 26 7.63 1.00 -0.30
C ILE A 26 8.05 0.19 0.92
N THR A 27 9.13 0.62 1.55
CA THR A 27 9.66 -0.09 2.74
C THR A 27 9.03 0.36 4.05
N SER A 28 8.12 1.33 4.01
CA SER A 28 7.47 1.89 5.19
C SER A 28 6.06 1.33 5.37
N LEU A 29 5.82 0.60 6.46
CA LEU A 29 4.50 0.07 6.81
C LEU A 29 3.43 1.16 6.98
N ASP A 30 3.84 2.34 7.43
CA ASP A 30 2.96 3.51 7.55
C ASP A 30 2.46 3.97 6.17
N GLN A 31 3.38 4.07 5.21
CA GLN A 31 3.07 4.39 3.81
C GLN A 31 2.17 3.31 3.19
N ILE A 32 2.46 2.02 3.41
CA ILE A 32 1.58 0.93 2.93
C ILE A 32 0.18 1.08 3.51
N SER A 33 0.05 1.32 4.82
CA SER A 33 -1.25 1.49 5.46
C SER A 33 -2.02 2.69 4.90
N ALA A 34 -1.36 3.82 4.70
CA ALA A 34 -1.96 5.02 4.10
C ALA A 34 -2.42 4.77 2.65
N LEU A 35 -1.60 4.10 1.84
CA LEU A 35 -1.94 3.72 0.47
C LEU A 35 -3.11 2.75 0.42
N MET A 36 -3.16 1.80 1.36
CA MET A 36 -4.21 0.80 1.44
C MET A 36 -5.55 1.44 1.86
N ASP A 37 -5.53 2.41 2.77
CA ASP A 37 -6.71 3.21 3.15
C ASP A 37 -7.29 3.97 1.94
N VAL A 38 -6.43 4.63 1.16
CA VAL A 38 -6.85 5.34 -0.06
C VAL A 38 -7.27 4.36 -1.16
N ALA A 39 -6.55 3.25 -1.35
CA ALA A 39 -6.92 2.23 -2.31
C ALA A 39 -8.29 1.63 -2.01
N GLN A 40 -8.60 1.39 -0.73
CA GLN A 40 -9.92 0.92 -0.30
C GLN A 40 -10.99 2.01 -0.48
N LYS A 41 -10.68 3.26 -0.14
CA LYS A 41 -11.60 4.40 -0.30
C LYS A 41 -12.04 4.62 -1.75
N TYR A 42 -11.15 4.35 -2.72
CA TYR A 42 -11.40 4.55 -4.15
C TYR A 42 -11.56 3.23 -4.93
N ASP A 43 -11.68 2.10 -4.24
CA ASP A 43 -11.89 0.76 -4.82
C ASP A 43 -10.82 0.32 -5.85
N PHE A 44 -9.56 0.67 -5.61
CA PHE A 44 -8.43 0.26 -6.45
C PHE A 44 -7.98 -1.17 -6.12
N GLN A 45 -8.81 -2.17 -6.42
CA GLN A 45 -8.53 -3.59 -6.12
C GLN A 45 -7.16 -4.07 -6.61
N ALA A 46 -6.76 -3.70 -7.83
CA ALA A 46 -5.45 -4.06 -8.37
C ALA A 46 -4.28 -3.48 -7.56
N ALA A 47 -4.43 -2.27 -7.02
CA ALA A 47 -3.44 -1.68 -6.14
C ALA A 47 -3.43 -2.35 -4.76
N ILE A 48 -4.60 -2.70 -4.21
CA ILE A 48 -4.72 -3.45 -2.95
C ILE A 48 -3.99 -4.79 -3.05
N SER A 49 -4.23 -5.56 -4.11
CA SER A 49 -3.55 -6.85 -4.33
C SER A 49 -2.03 -6.68 -4.45
N ALA A 50 -1.56 -5.69 -5.21
CA ALA A 50 -0.14 -5.47 -5.38
C ALA A 50 0.55 -4.93 -4.10
N LEU A 51 -0.15 -4.11 -3.30
CA LEU A 51 0.32 -3.69 -1.98
C LEU A 51 0.35 -4.85 -0.98
N ALA A 52 -0.58 -5.80 -1.09
CA ALA A 52 -0.56 -7.03 -0.29
C ALA A 52 0.68 -7.88 -0.58
N GLU A 53 1.05 -8.02 -1.87
CA GLU A 53 2.29 -8.70 -2.27
C GLU A 53 3.53 -7.99 -1.70
N ASP A 54 3.56 -6.65 -1.73
CA ASP A 54 4.66 -5.86 -1.18
C ASP A 54 4.74 -5.98 0.35
N LEU A 55 3.59 -6.02 1.04
CA LEU A 55 3.51 -6.25 2.49
C LEU A 55 4.05 -7.63 2.89
N MET A 56 3.84 -8.64 2.04
CA MET A 56 4.39 -9.99 2.22
C MET A 56 5.86 -10.11 1.84
N ALA A 57 6.54 -9.02 1.46
CA ALA A 57 7.96 -9.05 1.17
C ALA A 57 8.76 -9.51 2.41
N PRO A 58 9.79 -10.36 2.21
CA PRO A 58 10.57 -10.93 3.31
C PRO A 58 11.25 -9.86 4.18
N ALA A 59 11.57 -8.69 3.61
CA ALA A 59 12.16 -7.58 4.36
C ALA A 59 11.23 -7.05 5.46
N LEU A 60 9.93 -6.89 5.18
CA LEU A 60 8.93 -6.39 6.13
C LEU A 60 8.52 -7.46 7.13
N LEU A 61 8.38 -8.70 6.66
CA LEU A 61 8.08 -9.86 7.51
C LEU A 61 9.19 -10.11 8.55
N GLN A 62 10.45 -9.99 8.18
CA GLN A 62 11.57 -10.15 9.12
C GLN A 62 11.71 -8.95 10.08
N ALA A 63 11.43 -7.74 9.60
CA ALA A 63 11.53 -6.55 10.44
C ALA A 63 10.40 -6.45 11.47
N GLN A 64 9.15 -6.64 11.05
CA GLN A 64 7.95 -6.34 11.84
C GLN A 64 6.78 -7.30 11.53
N PRO A 65 6.92 -8.61 11.83
CA PRO A 65 5.94 -9.63 11.44
C PRO A 65 4.54 -9.40 12.04
N LEU A 66 4.47 -8.94 13.29
CA LEU A 66 3.19 -8.63 13.96
C LEU A 66 2.42 -7.49 13.29
N ARG A 67 3.12 -6.45 12.83
CA ARG A 67 2.47 -5.32 12.16
C ARG A 67 2.02 -5.70 10.76
N VAL A 68 2.82 -6.50 10.04
CA VAL A 68 2.43 -7.07 8.75
C VAL A 68 1.14 -7.89 8.90
N TYR A 69 1.08 -8.78 9.89
CA TYR A 69 -0.13 -9.58 10.13
C TYR A 69 -1.33 -8.72 10.52
N ALA A 70 -1.15 -7.71 11.39
CA ALA A 70 -2.22 -6.81 11.78
C ALA A 70 -2.75 -5.98 10.60
N ILE A 71 -1.89 -5.54 9.69
CA ILE A 71 -2.28 -4.83 8.46
C ILE A 71 -3.02 -5.81 7.53
N ALA A 72 -2.47 -6.99 7.26
CA ALA A 72 -3.12 -8.00 6.41
C ALA A 72 -4.52 -8.35 6.92
N SER A 73 -4.67 -8.59 8.23
CA SER A 73 -5.96 -8.88 8.85
C SER A 73 -6.92 -7.69 8.82
N ARG A 74 -6.43 -6.46 9.05
CA ARG A 74 -7.26 -5.24 8.96
C ARG A 74 -7.85 -5.03 7.57
N TYR A 75 -7.12 -5.42 6.52
CA TYR A 75 -7.55 -5.26 5.12
C TYR A 75 -8.13 -6.55 4.53
N HIS A 76 -8.45 -7.55 5.35
CA HIS A 76 -9.04 -8.83 4.93
C HIS A 76 -8.24 -9.54 3.82
N LEU A 77 -6.92 -9.48 3.89
CA LEU A 77 -6.00 -10.14 2.97
C LEU A 77 -5.69 -11.60 3.38
N GLU A 78 -6.68 -12.27 3.99
CA GLU A 78 -6.57 -13.61 4.57
C GLU A 78 -6.55 -14.75 3.56
#